data_AF-C2KW61-F1
#
_entry.id   AF-C2KW61-F1
#
_cell.length_a   1.000
_cell.length_b   1.000
_cell.length_c   1.000
_cell.angle_alpha   90.00
_cell.angle_beta   90.00
_cell.angle_gamma   90.00
#
_symmetry.space_group_name_H-M   'P 1'
#
loop_
_entity.id
_entity.type
_entity.pdbx_description
1 polymer ?
#
loop_
_entity_poly.entity_id
_entity_poly.type
_entity_poly.pdbx_seq_one_letter_code
_entity_poly.pdbx_strand_id
1 'polypeptide(L)'
;MEEQGKEEKKLSIELKNEEKERQDFSDRNSPGDGEKKKEQKRVAIILFLVFLMAALSFFLPKAFSKKDGRKVQILKNGIVLIEKNLSENSKILIMDNEAREVDFKENLASLSDDEVNPAKHEVNFIEIKDGKVLCTESNCNNQICVHTPAISEENQDLPIVCLPHGLIIQIITKS
;
A
#
# COMPACT_ATOMS: atom_id res chain seq x y z
N MET A 1 -10.00 32.65 -86.49
CA MET A 1 -10.62 32.10 -85.27
C MET A 1 -9.53 31.54 -84.36
N GLU A 2 -8.53 32.35 -83.98
CA GLU A 2 -7.40 31.91 -83.13
C GLU A 2 -6.86 32.99 -82.18
N GLU A 3 -7.24 34.26 -82.32
CA GLU A 3 -6.67 35.33 -81.48
C GLU A 3 -7.48 35.65 -80.21
N GLN A 4 -8.79 35.42 -80.19
CA GLN A 4 -9.63 35.76 -79.01
C GLN A 4 -9.46 34.78 -77.83
N GLY A 5 -9.04 33.53 -78.07
CA GLY A 5 -8.82 32.54 -76.99
C GLY A 5 -7.48 32.68 -76.25
N LYS A 6 -6.57 33.53 -76.73
CA LYS A 6 -5.26 33.77 -76.09
C LYS A 6 -5.32 34.84 -75.01
N GLU A 7 -6.22 35.81 -75.13
CA GLU A 7 -6.33 36.94 -74.20
C GLU A 7 -7.01 36.54 -72.88
N GLU A 8 -8.11 35.79 -72.93
CA GLU A 8 -8.80 35.29 -71.74
C GLU A 8 -7.92 34.35 -70.91
N LYS A 9 -7.08 33.54 -71.58
CA LYS A 9 -6.15 32.62 -70.93
C LYS A 9 -5.00 33.36 -70.24
N LYS A 10 -4.58 34.51 -70.77
CA LYS A 10 -3.55 35.36 -70.17
C LYS A 10 -4.06 36.07 -68.90
N LEU A 11 -5.28 36.61 -68.97
CA LEU A 11 -5.94 37.28 -67.85
C LEU A 11 -6.20 36.30 -66.67
N SER A 12 -6.60 35.06 -67.00
CA SER A 12 -6.82 33.99 -66.02
C SER A 12 -5.54 33.54 -65.29
N ILE A 13 -4.38 33.71 -65.93
CA ILE A 13 -3.07 33.33 -65.37
C ILE A 13 -2.53 34.46 -64.50
N GLU A 14 -2.72 35.73 -64.89
CA GLU A 14 -2.34 36.89 -64.06
C GLU A 14 -3.12 36.94 -62.75
N LEU A 15 -4.45 36.74 -62.78
CA LEU A 15 -5.28 36.70 -61.56
C LEU A 15 -4.88 35.57 -60.60
N LYS A 16 -4.54 34.38 -61.13
CA LYS A 16 -4.04 33.26 -60.31
C LYS A 16 -2.66 33.52 -59.72
N ASN A 17 -1.81 34.28 -60.41
CA ASN A 17 -0.50 34.64 -59.90
C ASN A 17 -0.61 35.71 -58.81
N GLU A 18 -1.52 36.69 -58.95
CA GLU A 18 -1.79 37.71 -57.93
C GLU A 18 -2.41 37.12 -56.66
N GLU A 19 -3.34 36.16 -56.78
CA GLU A 19 -3.89 35.43 -55.63
C GLU A 19 -2.81 34.61 -54.91
N LYS A 20 -1.92 33.96 -55.66
CA LYS A 20 -0.81 33.17 -55.12
C LYS A 20 0.25 34.03 -54.44
N GLU A 21 0.54 35.21 -54.98
CA GLU A 21 1.45 36.19 -54.35
C GLU A 21 0.83 36.82 -53.08
N ARG A 22 -0.49 37.08 -53.05
CA ARG A 22 -1.18 37.51 -51.82
C ARG A 22 -1.13 36.46 -50.72
N GLN A 23 -1.29 35.19 -51.09
CA GLN A 23 -1.26 34.08 -50.14
C GLN A 23 0.14 33.84 -49.58
N ASP A 24 1.17 33.89 -50.43
CA ASP A 24 2.58 33.74 -50.04
C ASP A 24 3.08 34.96 -49.22
N PHE A 25 2.51 36.16 -49.43
CA PHE A 25 2.79 37.34 -48.60
C PHE A 25 2.14 37.29 -47.22
N SER A 26 0.94 36.68 -47.09
CA SER A 26 0.31 36.47 -45.77
C SER A 26 1.03 35.43 -44.92
N ASP A 27 1.63 34.40 -45.54
CA ASP A 27 2.39 33.37 -44.83
C ASP A 27 3.78 33.84 -44.37
N ARG A 28 4.40 34.80 -45.08
CA ARG A 28 5.74 35.32 -44.72
C ARG A 28 5.76 36.36 -43.61
N ASN A 29 4.62 36.96 -43.26
CA ASN A 29 4.54 38.03 -42.25
C ASN A 29 4.11 37.58 -40.84
N SER A 30 4.32 36.31 -40.46
CA SER A 30 4.31 35.88 -39.05
C SER A 30 5.70 35.52 -38.51
N PRO A 31 6.62 36.49 -38.33
CA PRO A 31 7.85 36.29 -37.60
C PRO A 31 7.53 36.32 -36.09
N GLY A 32 7.16 35.18 -35.52
CA GLY A 32 6.93 35.07 -34.07
C GLY A 32 6.29 33.77 -33.58
N ASP A 33 5.74 32.93 -34.47
CA ASP A 33 5.03 31.71 -34.04
C ASP A 33 6.01 30.58 -33.66
N GLY A 34 7.13 30.43 -34.37
CA GLY A 34 8.05 29.31 -34.16
C GLY A 34 8.82 29.31 -32.83
N GLU A 35 9.28 30.49 -32.38
CA GLU A 35 9.97 30.63 -31.09
C GLU A 35 9.00 30.58 -29.91
N LYS A 36 7.86 31.29 -29.98
CA LYS A 36 6.80 31.23 -28.94
C LYS A 36 6.26 29.82 -28.76
N LYS A 37 6.06 29.06 -29.84
CA LYS A 37 5.57 27.68 -29.78
C LYS A 37 6.61 26.71 -29.21
N LYS A 38 7.91 26.98 -29.40
CA LYS A 38 9.00 26.23 -28.73
C LYS A 38 9.10 26.57 -27.25
N GLU A 39 8.95 27.83 -26.88
CA GLU A 39 8.92 28.27 -25.47
C GLU A 39 7.69 27.72 -24.74
N GLN A 40 6.51 27.79 -25.33
CA GLN A 40 5.28 27.22 -24.78
C GLN A 40 5.40 25.71 -24.57
N LYS A 41 6.04 24.98 -25.48
CA LYS A 41 6.31 23.54 -25.30
C LYS A 41 7.27 23.31 -24.12
N ARG A 42 8.31 24.11 -23.96
CA ARG A 42 9.24 24.01 -22.82
C ARG A 42 8.54 24.29 -21.49
N VAL A 43 7.71 25.34 -21.44
CA VAL A 43 6.92 25.69 -20.25
C VAL A 43 5.93 24.58 -19.92
N ALA A 44 5.23 24.02 -20.92
CA ALA A 44 4.30 22.91 -20.71
C ALA A 44 5.02 21.64 -20.20
N ILE A 45 6.22 21.33 -20.71
CA ILE A 45 7.03 20.21 -20.21
C ILE A 45 7.45 20.43 -18.75
N ILE A 46 7.91 21.64 -18.40
CA ILE A 46 8.29 21.97 -17.03
C ILE A 46 7.09 21.85 -16.08
N LEU A 47 5.94 22.40 -16.47
CA LEU A 47 4.70 22.30 -15.67
C LEU A 47 4.25 20.85 -15.50
N PHE A 48 4.32 20.04 -16.55
CA PHE A 48 4.01 18.61 -16.47
C PHE A 48 4.97 17.87 -15.53
N LEU A 49 6.28 18.15 -15.58
CA LEU A 49 7.27 17.56 -14.68
C LEU A 49 7.03 17.96 -13.22
N VAL A 50 6.72 19.22 -12.96
CA VAL A 50 6.37 19.70 -11.60
C VAL A 50 5.11 19.01 -11.09
N PHE A 51 4.08 18.87 -11.94
CA PHE A 51 2.84 18.19 -11.58
C PHE A 51 3.05 16.69 -11.34
N LEU A 52 3.88 16.05 -12.17
CA LEU A 52 4.28 14.65 -11.99
C LEU A 52 5.04 14.45 -10.68
N MET A 53 5.99 15.33 -10.36
CA MET A 53 6.75 15.29 -9.10
C MET A 53 5.85 15.50 -7.89
N ALA A 54 4.88 16.42 -7.97
CA ALA A 54 3.89 16.64 -6.91
C ALA A 54 2.96 15.42 -6.73
N ALA A 55 2.49 14.83 -7.83
CA ALA A 55 1.68 13.61 -7.80
C ALA A 55 2.47 12.43 -7.23
N LEU A 56 3.72 12.23 -7.66
CA LEU A 56 4.62 11.23 -7.10
C LEU A 56 4.82 11.49 -5.60
N SER A 57 5.02 12.73 -5.17
CA SER A 57 5.18 13.08 -3.75
C SER A 57 3.94 12.79 -2.90
N PHE A 58 2.75 12.79 -3.51
CA PHE A 58 1.49 12.39 -2.85
C PHE A 58 1.27 10.87 -2.86
N PHE A 59 1.72 10.16 -3.90
CA PHE A 59 1.57 8.71 -4.05
C PHE A 59 2.69 7.90 -3.38
N LEU A 60 3.92 8.42 -3.32
CA LEU A 60 5.11 7.78 -2.73
C LEU A 60 4.96 7.46 -1.23
N PRO A 61 4.41 8.35 -0.37
CA PRO A 61 4.20 8.05 1.04
C PRO A 61 3.23 6.89 1.27
N LYS A 62 2.25 6.71 0.36
CA LYS A 62 1.26 5.63 0.46
C LYS A 62 1.83 4.26 0.03
N ALA A 63 2.85 4.25 -0.83
CA ALA A 63 3.52 3.04 -1.29
C ALA A 63 4.68 2.60 -0.37
N PHE A 64 5.20 3.50 0.46
CA PHE A 64 6.24 3.25 1.45
C PHE A 64 5.71 3.31 2.88
N SER A 65 4.54 2.71 3.15
CA SER A 65 4.23 2.29 4.51
C SER A 65 5.35 1.36 4.96
N LYS A 66 6.29 1.89 5.76
CA LYS A 66 7.32 1.12 6.44
C LYS A 66 6.64 -0.13 6.98
N LYS A 67 7.11 -1.31 6.55
CA LYS A 67 6.80 -2.56 7.27
C LYS A 67 7.14 -2.26 8.71
N ASP A 68 6.11 -2.25 9.53
CA ASP A 68 6.21 -1.87 10.91
C ASP A 68 7.24 -2.78 11.55
N GLY A 69 8.37 -2.23 12.03
CA GLY A 69 9.48 -3.03 12.57
C GLY A 69 9.14 -3.75 13.88
N ARG A 70 7.87 -3.63 14.29
CA ARG A 70 7.30 -4.22 15.48
C ARG A 70 6.87 -5.64 15.24
N LYS A 71 7.24 -6.48 16.20
CA LYS A 71 6.92 -7.89 16.21
C LYS A 71 6.14 -8.23 17.47
N VAL A 72 5.21 -9.15 17.31
CA VAL A 72 4.61 -9.89 18.40
C VAL A 72 5.56 -11.02 18.73
N GLN A 73 6.03 -11.08 19.97
CA GLN A 73 6.86 -12.14 20.50
C GLN A 73 6.05 -12.93 21.51
N ILE A 74 5.95 -14.25 21.30
CA ILE A 74 5.25 -15.16 22.21
C ILE A 74 6.30 -16.06 22.87
N LEU A 75 6.38 -15.97 24.19
CA LEU A 75 7.31 -16.73 25.01
C LEU A 75 6.55 -17.71 25.88
N LYS A 76 7.13 -18.90 26.07
CA LYS A 76 6.67 -19.85 27.08
C LYS A 76 7.84 -20.27 27.95
N ASN A 77 7.69 -20.12 29.26
CA ASN A 77 8.73 -20.42 30.24
C ASN A 77 10.08 -19.74 29.94
N GLY A 78 10.02 -18.51 29.39
CA GLY A 78 11.19 -17.71 29.02
C GLY A 78 11.82 -18.05 27.66
N ILE A 79 11.32 -19.07 26.95
CA ILE A 79 11.78 -19.44 25.61
C ILE A 79 10.85 -18.81 24.57
N VAL A 80 11.42 -18.13 23.58
CA VAL A 80 10.66 -17.58 22.45
C VAL A 80 10.18 -18.72 21.57
N LEU A 81 8.86 -18.93 21.49
CA LEU A 81 8.26 -19.95 20.63
C LEU A 81 8.09 -19.45 19.19
N ILE A 82 7.64 -18.20 19.03
CA ILE A 82 7.38 -17.62 17.71
C ILE A 82 7.44 -16.08 17.75
N GLU A 83 7.85 -15.49 16.63
CA GLU A 83 7.72 -14.06 16.35
C GLU A 83 6.90 -13.83 15.08
N LYS A 84 5.97 -12.87 15.12
CA LYS A 84 5.14 -12.47 13.95
C LYS A 84 5.18 -10.96 13.79
N ASN A 85 5.04 -10.47 12.56
CA ASN A 85 4.92 -9.02 12.33
C ASN A 85 3.57 -8.53 12.87
N LEU A 86 3.56 -7.43 13.62
CA LEU A 86 2.31 -6.86 14.15
C LEU A 86 1.35 -6.43 13.02
N SER A 87 1.89 -6.04 11.87
CA SER A 87 1.12 -5.64 10.69
C SER A 87 0.51 -6.81 9.89
N GLU A 88 0.86 -8.06 10.21
CA GLU A 88 0.40 -9.24 9.47
C GLU A 88 -0.67 -9.98 10.27
N ASN A 89 -1.86 -10.09 9.68
CA ASN A 89 -2.97 -10.83 10.28
C ASN A 89 -2.61 -12.32 10.35
N SER A 90 -2.66 -12.91 11.54
CA SER A 90 -2.42 -14.33 11.77
C SER A 90 -3.09 -14.80 13.06
N LYS A 91 -3.40 -16.10 13.14
CA LYS A 91 -3.89 -16.74 14.37
C LYS A 91 -2.94 -17.86 14.75
N ILE A 92 -2.52 -17.88 16.01
CA ILE A 92 -1.51 -18.79 16.53
C ILE A 92 -2.14 -19.67 17.59
N LEU A 93 -2.02 -20.98 17.42
CA LEU A 93 -2.30 -21.97 18.44
C LEU A 93 -0.99 -22.29 19.17
N ILE A 94 -0.98 -22.05 20.48
CA ILE A 94 0.03 -22.58 21.39
C ILE A 94 -0.56 -23.81 22.07
N MET A 95 0.11 -24.95 21.91
CA MET A 95 -0.23 -26.19 22.60
C MET A 95 1.06 -26.75 23.19
N ASP A 96 1.11 -26.84 24.52
CA ASP A 96 2.32 -27.21 25.26
C ASP A 96 3.51 -26.34 24.81
N ASN A 97 4.60 -26.92 24.32
CA ASN A 97 5.80 -26.18 23.90
C ASN A 97 5.85 -25.87 22.41
N GLU A 98 4.73 -26.03 21.69
CA GLU A 98 4.66 -25.82 20.25
C GLU A 98 3.78 -24.62 19.91
N ALA A 99 4.20 -23.87 18.89
CA ALA A 99 3.44 -22.77 18.31
C ALA A 99 3.23 -23.04 16.82
N ARG A 100 1.98 -22.98 16.36
CA ARG A 100 1.66 -23.10 14.92
C ARG A 100 0.60 -22.09 14.50
N GLU A 101 0.72 -21.61 13.27
CA GLU A 101 -0.30 -20.77 12.65
C GLU A 101 -1.50 -21.63 12.23
N VAL A 102 -2.70 -21.13 12.48
CA VAL A 102 -3.98 -21.83 12.25
C VAL A 102 -4.96 -20.89 11.54
N ASP A 103 -6.03 -21.45 10.96
CA ASP A 103 -7.11 -20.64 10.37
C ASP A 103 -7.83 -19.83 11.46
N PHE A 104 -8.35 -18.65 11.11
CA PHE A 104 -9.07 -17.80 12.06
C PHE A 104 -10.31 -18.47 12.68
N LYS A 105 -10.88 -19.48 12.01
CA LYS A 105 -12.02 -20.27 12.48
C LYS A 105 -11.67 -21.27 13.57
N GLU A 106 -10.41 -21.67 13.69
CA GLU A 106 -9.94 -22.65 14.69
C GLU A 106 -10.07 -22.06 16.10
N ASN A 107 -10.53 -22.86 17.05
CA ASN A 107 -10.82 -22.48 18.43
C ASN A 107 -10.79 -23.70 19.36
N LEU A 108 -11.12 -23.56 20.65
CA LEU A 108 -11.15 -24.73 21.54
C LEU A 108 -12.15 -25.80 21.08
N ALA A 109 -13.26 -25.41 20.46
CA ALA A 109 -14.27 -26.36 19.97
C ALA A 109 -13.86 -27.10 18.68
N SER A 110 -12.77 -26.69 18.02
CA SER A 110 -12.21 -27.43 16.88
C SER A 110 -11.17 -28.48 17.29
N LEU A 111 -10.75 -28.48 18.56
CA LEU A 111 -9.83 -29.47 19.12
C LEU A 111 -10.58 -30.70 19.66
N SER A 112 -9.87 -31.82 19.79
CA SER A 112 -10.40 -33.03 20.42
C SER A 112 -10.56 -32.89 21.95
N ASP A 113 -11.42 -33.72 22.56
CA ASP A 113 -11.61 -33.76 24.02
C ASP A 113 -10.30 -33.95 24.80
N ASP A 114 -9.36 -34.70 24.20
CA ASP A 114 -8.05 -34.92 24.78
C ASP A 114 -7.18 -33.68 24.71
N GLU A 115 -7.14 -32.98 23.57
CA GLU A 115 -6.36 -31.76 23.36
C GLU A 115 -6.86 -30.58 24.21
N VAL A 116 -8.17 -30.48 24.47
CA VAL A 116 -8.70 -29.40 25.32
C VAL A 116 -8.55 -29.68 26.81
N ASN A 117 -8.27 -30.93 27.20
CA ASN A 117 -8.24 -31.33 28.60
C ASN A 117 -7.10 -30.63 29.37
N PRO A 118 -7.40 -29.76 30.35
CA PRO A 118 -6.39 -28.99 31.08
C PRO A 118 -5.49 -29.86 31.97
N ALA A 119 -5.83 -31.13 32.19
CA ALA A 119 -4.95 -32.09 32.88
C ALA A 119 -3.93 -32.75 31.93
N LYS A 120 -4.07 -32.58 30.62
CA LYS A 120 -3.21 -33.18 29.59
C LYS A 120 -2.39 -32.16 28.83
N HIS A 121 -3.03 -31.06 28.42
CA HIS A 121 -2.43 -30.06 27.53
C HIS A 121 -2.70 -28.64 28.00
N GLU A 122 -1.76 -27.75 27.72
CA GLU A 122 -1.90 -26.31 27.94
C GLU A 122 -2.16 -25.62 26.61
N VAL A 123 -3.31 -24.95 26.48
CA VAL A 123 -3.77 -24.39 25.20
C VAL A 123 -4.06 -22.89 25.30
N ASN A 124 -3.58 -22.14 24.32
CA ASN A 124 -3.90 -20.73 24.09
C ASN A 124 -4.05 -20.44 22.60
N PHE A 125 -5.11 -19.72 22.21
CA PHE A 125 -5.28 -19.16 20.88
C PHE A 125 -5.00 -17.67 20.90
N ILE A 126 -4.01 -17.25 20.11
CA ILE A 126 -3.55 -15.86 20.04
C ILE A 126 -3.92 -15.32 18.65
N GLU A 127 -4.67 -14.23 18.61
CA GLU A 127 -5.02 -13.56 17.36
C GLU A 127 -4.22 -12.27 17.22
N ILE A 128 -3.55 -12.13 16.07
CA ILE A 128 -2.89 -10.91 15.63
C ILE A 128 -3.72 -10.40 14.45
N LYS A 129 -4.38 -9.26 14.60
CA LYS A 129 -5.28 -8.74 13.57
C LYS A 129 -5.39 -7.22 13.66
N ASP A 130 -5.29 -6.56 12.51
CA ASP A 130 -5.45 -5.10 12.38
C ASP A 130 -4.54 -4.31 13.36
N GLY A 131 -3.29 -4.78 13.51
CA GLY A 131 -2.30 -4.15 14.40
C GLY A 131 -2.53 -4.38 15.89
N LYS A 132 -3.41 -5.31 16.26
CA LYS A 132 -3.75 -5.66 17.64
C LYS A 132 -3.48 -7.14 17.90
N VAL A 133 -3.16 -7.46 19.16
CA VAL A 133 -2.92 -8.83 19.62
C VAL A 133 -3.82 -9.12 20.81
N LEU A 134 -4.47 -10.28 20.80
CA LEU A 134 -5.28 -10.75 21.92
C LEU A 134 -5.13 -12.26 22.10
N CYS A 135 -5.32 -12.75 23.33
CA CYS A 135 -5.58 -14.17 23.58
C CYS A 135 -7.09 -14.38 23.45
N THR A 136 -7.56 -14.99 22.37
CA THR A 136 -9.01 -15.18 22.15
C THR A 136 -9.57 -16.25 23.06
N GLU A 137 -8.83 -17.34 23.27
CA GLU A 137 -9.29 -18.51 24.02
C GLU A 137 -8.12 -19.21 24.72
N SER A 138 -8.41 -19.90 25.82
CA SER A 138 -7.46 -20.73 26.54
C SER A 138 -8.19 -21.75 27.42
N ASN A 139 -7.57 -22.90 27.69
CA ASN A 139 -8.06 -23.84 28.70
C ASN A 139 -7.52 -23.57 30.12
N CYS A 140 -6.87 -22.42 30.36
CA CYS A 140 -6.38 -22.07 31.69
C CYS A 140 -7.52 -21.83 32.70
N ASN A 141 -7.31 -22.15 33.98
CA ASN A 141 -8.38 -22.06 34.97
C ASN A 141 -8.84 -20.61 35.29
N ASN A 142 -7.94 -19.63 35.22
CA ASN A 142 -8.24 -18.26 35.68
C ASN A 142 -8.69 -17.30 34.57
N GLN A 143 -8.51 -17.66 33.29
CA GLN A 143 -8.93 -16.89 32.12
C GLN A 143 -8.41 -15.43 32.08
N ILE A 144 -7.37 -15.09 32.85
CA ILE A 144 -6.85 -13.71 32.92
C ILE A 144 -6.33 -13.27 31.55
N CYS A 145 -5.62 -14.15 30.82
CA CYS A 145 -5.10 -13.83 29.49
C CYS A 145 -6.22 -13.53 28.48
N VAL A 146 -7.36 -14.22 28.58
CA VAL A 146 -8.52 -14.04 27.69
C VAL A 146 -9.26 -12.74 28.00
N HIS A 147 -9.34 -12.37 29.29
CA HIS A 147 -9.97 -11.12 29.71
C HIS A 147 -9.04 -9.90 29.62
N THR A 148 -7.75 -10.10 29.37
CA THR A 148 -6.81 -8.99 29.15
C THR A 148 -7.16 -8.31 27.82
N PRO A 149 -7.32 -6.97 27.80
CA PRO A 149 -7.61 -6.24 26.56
C PRO A 149 -6.53 -6.46 25.50
N ALA A 150 -6.91 -6.26 24.24
CA ALA A 150 -5.97 -6.34 23.14
C ALA A 150 -4.83 -5.32 23.31
N ILE A 151 -3.61 -5.76 22.99
CA ILE A 151 -2.42 -4.93 22.99
C ILE A 151 -2.10 -4.49 21.56
N SER A 152 -1.59 -3.27 21.41
CA SER A 152 -1.26 -2.62 20.14
C SER A 152 -0.06 -1.70 20.34
N GLU A 153 0.25 -0.89 19.33
CA GLU A 153 1.18 0.24 19.45
C GLU A 153 0.93 1.09 20.70
N GLU A 154 -0.33 1.37 20.97
CA GLU A 154 -0.75 2.43 21.87
C GLU A 154 -0.58 2.02 23.35
N ASN A 155 -0.50 0.72 23.62
CA ASN A 155 -0.47 0.14 24.97
C ASN A 155 0.48 -1.07 25.09
N GLN A 156 1.56 -1.10 24.30
CA GLN A 156 2.54 -2.19 24.26
C GLN A 156 3.26 -2.48 25.59
N ASP A 157 3.25 -1.54 26.55
CA ASP A 157 3.89 -1.68 27.85
C ASP A 157 3.19 -2.70 28.77
N LEU A 158 1.95 -3.10 28.43
CA LEU A 158 1.17 -4.08 29.20
C LEU A 158 1.08 -5.41 28.43
N PRO A 159 1.97 -6.39 28.68
CA PRO A 159 1.92 -7.68 27.99
C PRO A 159 0.69 -8.49 28.40
N ILE A 160 0.25 -9.40 27.52
CA ILE A 160 -0.76 -10.41 27.88
C ILE A 160 -0.02 -11.60 28.51
N VAL A 161 -0.42 -11.98 29.71
CA VAL A 161 0.25 -13.04 30.48
C VAL A 161 -0.75 -14.15 30.84
N CYS A 162 -0.40 -15.40 30.51
CA CYS A 162 -1.08 -16.59 31.01
C CYS A 162 -0.15 -17.29 32.00
N LEU A 163 -0.20 -16.86 33.27
CA LEU A 163 0.68 -17.42 34.31
C LEU A 163 0.52 -18.94 34.49
N PRO A 164 -0.69 -19.53 34.49
CA PRO A 164 -0.83 -20.99 34.64
C PRO A 164 -0.13 -21.81 33.57
N HIS A 165 0.02 -21.27 32.35
CA HIS A 165 0.69 -21.93 31.22
C HIS A 165 2.10 -21.36 30.95
N GLY A 166 2.61 -20.48 31.82
CA GLY A 166 3.91 -19.83 31.66
C GLY A 166 4.05 -18.97 30.40
N LEU A 167 2.95 -18.46 29.84
CA LEU A 167 2.93 -17.74 28.56
C LEU A 167 3.05 -16.21 28.75
N ILE A 168 3.87 -15.56 27.93
CA ILE A 168 3.97 -14.10 27.81
C ILE A 168 3.82 -13.73 26.33
N ILE A 169 2.95 -12.77 26.03
CA ILE A 169 2.73 -12.21 24.70
C ILE A 169 3.03 -10.72 24.78
N GLN A 170 4.01 -10.26 24.00
CA GLN A 170 4.48 -8.88 24.05
C GLN A 170 4.76 -8.33 22.65
N ILE A 171 4.66 -7.01 22.50
CA ILE A 171 5.07 -6.31 21.29
C ILE A 171 6.48 -5.77 21.53
N ILE A 172 7.42 -6.13 20.65
CA ILE A 172 8.80 -5.66 20.67
C ILE A 172 9.07 -4.81 19.43
N THR A 173 9.85 -3.75 19.61
CA THR A 173 10.42 -2.98 18.49
C THR A 173 11.87 -3.41 18.34
N LYS A 174 12.25 -3.96 17.18
CA LYS A 174 13.66 -4.26 16.93
C LYS A 174 14.40 -2.93 16.68
N SER A 175 15.26 -2.55 17.62
CA SER A 175 16.14 -1.38 17.49
C SER A 175 17.18 -1.57 16.39
#